data_AF-A0A8B9JM34-F1
#
_entry.id   AF-A0A8B9JM34-F1
#
_cell.length_a   1.000
_cell.length_b   1.000
_cell.length_c   1.000
_cell.angle_alpha   90.00
_cell.angle_beta   90.00
_cell.angle_gamma   90.00
#
_symmetry.space_group_name_H-M   'P 1'
#
loop_
_entity.id
_entity.type
_entity.pdbx_description
1 polymer ?
#
loop_
_entity_poly.entity_id
_entity_poly.type
_entity_poly.pdbx_seq_one_letter_code
_entity_poly.pdbx_strand_id
1 'polypeptide(L)'
;SKLKVVQPNIRVCDLFFLESYRQVMKMRPKDLWKRLMVKFRGEEGLDYGGVAREWLYLLSHEMLNPYYGLFQYSRDDIYTLQINPDSAVNPEHLSYFHFVGRIMGMAVFHGHYIDGGFTLPFYKQLLGKPITLDDMESVDPDLHNSLVWILHGSRKGLIVCGLGKIDINDWKSNTRLKHCTPDSNIVKWFWRAVESFDEERRARLLQFVTGSSRVPLQGFKALQGAAGPRLFTIHQIDANTDNLPKAHTCFNRIDIPPYELYDKLYDKLLTAIEETCGFAVE
;
A
#
# COMPACT_ATOMS: atom_id res chain seq x y z
N SER A 1 26.42 33.52 -37.38
CA SER A 1 26.92 32.63 -36.30
C SER A 1 26.83 31.19 -36.81
N LYS A 2 27.94 30.45 -36.84
CA LYS A 2 27.97 29.08 -37.41
C LYS A 2 27.04 28.17 -36.60
N LEU A 3 25.90 27.78 -37.18
CA LEU A 3 25.01 26.74 -36.65
C LEU A 3 25.84 25.47 -36.50
N LYS A 4 26.19 25.13 -35.25
CA LYS A 4 26.86 23.86 -34.94
C LYS A 4 25.78 22.78 -34.92
N VAL A 5 25.74 21.99 -35.98
CA VAL A 5 24.84 20.86 -36.17
C VAL A 5 25.40 19.64 -35.43
N VAL A 6 24.54 18.88 -34.76
CA VAL A 6 24.89 17.58 -34.20
C VAL A 6 24.20 16.51 -35.04
N GLN A 7 25.00 15.65 -35.69
CA GLN A 7 24.56 14.62 -36.62
C GLN A 7 24.95 13.21 -36.13
N PRO A 8 24.09 12.55 -35.33
CA PRO A 8 24.25 11.12 -35.10
C PRO A 8 23.87 10.36 -36.38
N ASN A 9 24.72 9.43 -36.81
CA ASN A 9 24.51 8.55 -37.96
C ASN A 9 24.06 7.17 -37.44
N ILE A 10 22.80 6.81 -37.67
CA ILE A 10 22.12 5.70 -36.98
C ILE A 10 21.47 4.77 -38.02
N ARG A 11 21.55 3.44 -37.83
CA ARG A 11 20.76 2.47 -38.60
C ARG A 11 19.45 2.18 -37.89
N VAL A 12 18.37 2.09 -38.65
CA VAL A 12 17.12 1.46 -38.18
C VAL A 12 17.32 -0.06 -38.29
N CYS A 13 17.65 -0.70 -37.18
CA CYS A 13 17.84 -2.14 -37.05
C CYS A 13 17.73 -2.55 -35.57
N ASP A 14 17.86 -3.84 -35.25
CA ASP A 14 17.79 -4.39 -33.88
C ASP A 14 18.75 -3.72 -32.88
N LEU A 15 19.72 -2.92 -33.35
CA LEU A 15 20.69 -2.19 -32.53
C LEU A 15 20.42 -0.68 -32.44
N PHE A 16 19.27 -0.19 -32.92
CA PHE A 16 18.92 1.23 -33.00
C PHE A 16 19.08 1.97 -31.66
N PHE A 17 18.57 1.38 -30.58
CA PHE A 17 18.70 1.92 -29.23
C PHE A 17 20.17 2.05 -28.82
N LEU A 18 20.96 0.99 -29.05
CA LEU A 18 22.36 0.94 -28.66
C LEU A 18 23.24 1.90 -29.48
N GLU A 19 22.95 2.08 -30.76
CA GLU A 19 23.63 3.07 -31.60
C GLU A 19 23.31 4.50 -31.15
N SER A 20 22.03 4.78 -30.86
CA SER A 20 21.60 6.08 -30.31
C SER A 20 22.28 6.36 -28.96
N TYR A 21 22.32 5.37 -28.06
CA TYR A 21 23.01 5.42 -26.78
C TYR A 21 24.47 5.81 -26.93
N ARG A 22 25.22 5.10 -27.79
CA ARG A 22 26.66 5.36 -28.02
C ARG A 22 26.94 6.78 -28.53
N GLN A 23 26.04 7.33 -29.35
CA GLN A 23 26.22 8.68 -29.89
C GLN A 23 25.88 9.74 -28.84
N VAL A 24 24.71 9.66 -28.22
CA VAL A 24 24.22 10.67 -27.27
C VAL A 24 25.07 10.72 -26.01
N MET A 25 25.57 9.59 -25.53
CA MET A 25 26.41 9.55 -24.32
C MET A 25 27.80 10.17 -24.53
N LYS A 26 28.30 10.22 -25.78
CA LYS A 26 29.54 10.94 -26.13
C LYS A 26 29.35 12.45 -26.25
N MET A 27 28.11 12.92 -26.40
CA MET A 27 27.83 14.34 -26.55
C MET A 27 27.94 15.06 -25.21
N ARG A 28 28.43 16.29 -25.24
CA ARG A 28 28.41 17.15 -24.05
C ARG A 28 27.01 17.71 -23.88
N PRO A 29 26.56 17.98 -22.64
CA PRO A 29 25.23 18.54 -22.38
C PRO A 29 24.92 19.75 -23.25
N LYS A 30 25.84 20.73 -23.37
CA LYS A 30 25.69 21.94 -24.20
C LYS A 30 25.45 21.68 -25.69
N ASP A 31 25.85 20.52 -26.19
CA ASP A 31 25.68 20.15 -27.59
C ASP A 31 24.25 19.60 -27.84
N LEU A 32 23.57 19.04 -26.84
CA LEU A 32 22.20 18.51 -26.94
C LEU A 32 21.12 19.59 -27.10
N TRP A 33 21.42 20.82 -26.63
CA TRP A 33 20.54 21.99 -26.76
C TRP A 33 20.63 22.68 -28.13
N LYS A 34 21.48 22.17 -29.02
CA LYS A 34 21.60 22.70 -30.38
C LYS A 34 20.56 22.05 -31.27
N ARG A 35 20.33 22.64 -32.45
CA ARG A 35 19.47 22.06 -33.48
C ARG A 35 19.92 20.63 -33.79
N LEU A 36 19.03 19.68 -33.52
CA LEU A 36 19.24 18.25 -33.77
C LEU A 36 19.03 17.97 -35.26
N MET A 37 20.00 17.35 -35.92
CA MET A 37 19.84 16.87 -37.30
C MET A 37 20.24 15.40 -37.31
N VAL A 38 19.28 14.50 -37.37
CA VAL A 38 19.57 13.06 -37.41
C VAL A 38 19.76 12.63 -38.86
N LYS A 39 20.64 11.67 -39.10
CA LYS A 39 20.79 11.02 -40.40
C LYS A 39 20.69 9.51 -40.25
N PHE A 40 19.70 8.90 -40.90
CA PHE A 40 19.63 7.46 -41.02
C PHE A 40 20.64 6.96 -42.04
N ARG A 41 21.37 5.90 -41.71
CA ARG A 41 22.42 5.36 -42.57
C ARG A 41 21.79 4.62 -43.75
N GLY A 42 22.04 5.11 -44.96
CA GLY A 42 21.53 4.51 -46.19
C GLY A 42 20.26 5.19 -46.72
N GLU A 43 19.74 6.19 -46.01
CA GLU A 43 18.58 6.97 -46.42
C GLU A 43 18.98 8.41 -46.78
N GLU A 44 18.43 8.93 -47.87
CA GLU A 44 18.56 10.34 -48.22
C GLU A 44 17.52 11.16 -47.45
N GLY A 45 17.91 11.71 -46.31
CA GLY A 45 17.08 12.64 -45.55
C GLY A 45 16.91 13.97 -46.28
N LEU A 46 15.75 14.19 -46.91
CA LEU A 46 15.38 15.45 -47.57
C LEU A 46 14.95 16.53 -46.57
N ASP A 47 14.29 16.13 -45.47
CA ASP A 47 13.85 17.01 -44.38
C ASP A 47 14.47 16.60 -43.04
N TYR A 48 15.51 17.32 -42.63
CA TYR A 48 16.19 17.09 -41.36
C TYR A 48 15.31 17.33 -40.12
N GLY A 49 14.22 18.09 -40.25
CA GLY A 49 13.26 18.30 -39.17
C GLY A 49 12.38 17.08 -38.93
N GLY A 50 11.82 16.50 -40.00
CA GLY A 50 11.05 15.25 -39.97
C GLY A 50 11.86 14.08 -39.44
N VAL A 51 13.11 13.92 -39.92
CA VAL A 51 13.99 12.80 -39.51
C VAL A 51 14.34 12.87 -38.02
N ALA A 52 14.53 14.07 -37.46
CA ALA A 52 14.78 14.22 -36.02
C ALA A 52 13.56 13.87 -35.15
N ARG A 53 12.34 14.18 -35.63
CA ARG A 53 11.08 13.81 -34.98
C ARG A 53 10.88 12.30 -34.97
N GLU A 54 11.08 11.68 -36.14
CA GLU A 54 10.98 10.24 -36.31
C GLU A 54 11.98 9.51 -35.41
N TRP A 55 13.23 9.97 -35.37
CA TRP A 55 14.25 9.41 -34.47
C TRP A 55 13.83 9.45 -33.00
N LEU A 56 13.32 10.59 -32.52
CA LEU A 56 12.84 10.71 -31.13
C LEU A 56 11.64 9.80 -30.86
N TYR A 57 10.72 9.69 -31.82
CA TYR A 57 9.54 8.81 -31.71
C TYR A 57 9.92 7.32 -31.65
N LEU A 58 10.82 6.86 -32.53
CA LEU A 58 11.30 5.48 -32.49
C LEU A 58 12.06 5.19 -31.19
N LEU A 59 12.85 6.16 -30.73
CA LEU A 59 13.64 6.01 -29.52
C LEU A 59 12.79 6.03 -28.24
N SER A 60 11.68 6.77 -28.22
CA SER A 60 10.72 6.74 -27.11
C SER A 60 10.06 5.38 -26.96
N HIS A 61 9.83 4.65 -28.05
CA HIS A 61 9.34 3.27 -27.98
C HIS A 61 10.40 2.31 -27.49
N GLU A 62 11.61 2.39 -28.06
CA GLU A 62 12.70 1.47 -27.73
C GLU A 62 13.18 1.59 -26.28
N MET A 63 13.17 2.79 -25.69
CA MET A 63 13.56 2.96 -24.28
C MET A 63 12.62 2.27 -23.29
N LEU A 64 11.38 1.98 -23.71
CA LEU A 64 10.37 1.31 -22.90
C LEU A 64 10.30 -0.20 -23.20
N ASN A 65 11.17 -0.70 -24.08
CA ASN A 65 11.21 -2.11 -24.42
C ASN A 65 11.60 -2.96 -23.19
N PRO A 66 10.77 -3.93 -22.77
CA PRO A 66 11.02 -4.79 -21.61
C PRO A 66 12.35 -5.54 -21.69
N TYR A 67 12.89 -5.76 -22.89
CA TYR A 67 14.18 -6.43 -23.10
C TYR A 67 15.34 -5.74 -22.36
N TYR A 68 15.33 -4.40 -22.24
CA TYR A 68 16.38 -3.68 -21.53
C TYR A 68 16.20 -3.69 -20.00
N GLY A 69 15.04 -4.12 -19.50
CA GLY A 69 14.74 -4.24 -18.09
C GLY A 69 14.68 -2.91 -17.33
N LEU A 70 14.54 -1.77 -18.01
CA LEU A 70 14.60 -0.43 -17.39
C LEU A 70 13.28 -0.02 -16.73
N PHE A 71 12.17 -0.30 -17.40
CA PHE A 71 10.83 0.07 -16.94
C PHE A 71 9.94 -1.18 -16.89
N GLN A 72 8.92 -1.11 -16.05
CA GLN A 72 7.87 -2.11 -15.94
C GLN A 72 6.51 -1.42 -15.87
N TYR A 73 5.46 -2.16 -16.22
CA TYR A 73 4.09 -1.67 -16.02
C TYR A 73 3.75 -1.57 -14.52
N SER A 74 2.89 -0.62 -14.18
CA SER A 74 2.29 -0.55 -12.85
C SER A 74 1.45 -1.81 -12.59
N ARG A 75 1.29 -2.23 -11.32
CA ARG A 75 0.55 -3.47 -10.99
C ARG A 75 -0.92 -3.40 -11.40
N ASP A 76 -1.51 -2.21 -11.29
CA ASP A 76 -2.95 -1.99 -11.48
C ASP A 76 -3.32 -1.44 -12.85
N ASP A 77 -2.36 -0.85 -13.56
CA ASP A 77 -2.61 -0.19 -14.84
C ASP A 77 -1.60 -0.64 -15.91
N ILE A 78 -2.10 -1.33 -16.93
CA ILE A 78 -1.32 -1.77 -18.10
C ILE A 78 -0.89 -0.60 -19.00
N TYR A 79 -1.35 0.62 -18.72
CA TYR A 79 -1.06 1.80 -19.53
C TYR A 79 0.06 2.68 -18.97
N THR A 80 0.45 2.51 -17.70
CA THR A 80 1.47 3.36 -17.06
C THR A 80 2.74 2.61 -16.66
N LEU A 81 3.88 3.29 -16.85
CA LEU A 81 5.22 2.74 -16.65
C LEU A 81 5.92 3.36 -15.43
N GLN A 82 6.66 2.52 -14.72
CA GLN A 82 7.51 2.88 -13.58
C GLN A 82 8.91 2.28 -13.76
N ILE A 83 9.90 2.84 -13.04
CA ILE A 83 11.26 2.27 -13.01
C ILE A 83 11.16 0.84 -12.50
N ASN A 84 11.81 -0.09 -13.20
CA ASN A 84 11.90 -1.47 -12.75
C ASN A 84 12.85 -1.57 -11.54
N PRO A 85 12.37 -1.98 -10.34
CA PRO A 85 13.21 -2.19 -9.17
C PRO A 85 14.33 -3.20 -9.43
N ASP A 86 14.08 -4.17 -10.30
CA ASP A 86 15.01 -5.22 -10.68
C ASP A 86 15.87 -4.86 -11.90
N SER A 87 15.93 -3.58 -12.28
CA SER A 87 16.74 -3.11 -13.41
C SER A 87 18.23 -3.45 -13.30
N ALA A 88 18.73 -3.72 -12.09
CA ALA A 88 20.10 -4.18 -11.84
C ALA A 88 20.45 -5.53 -12.51
N VAL A 89 19.44 -6.30 -12.98
CA VAL A 89 19.65 -7.47 -13.85
C VAL A 89 20.44 -7.07 -15.12
N ASN A 90 20.28 -5.82 -15.57
CA ASN A 90 21.11 -5.22 -16.60
C ASN A 90 22.28 -4.44 -15.94
N PRO A 91 23.54 -4.89 -16.09
CA PRO A 91 24.69 -4.23 -15.47
C PRO A 91 24.87 -2.76 -15.89
N GLU A 92 24.39 -2.39 -17.07
CA GLU A 92 24.53 -1.03 -17.63
C GLU A 92 23.30 -0.13 -17.33
N HIS A 93 22.35 -0.59 -16.51
CA HIS A 93 21.06 0.08 -16.30
C HIS A 93 21.19 1.54 -15.85
N LEU A 94 22.15 1.88 -14.98
CA LEU A 94 22.38 3.26 -14.54
C LEU A 94 22.79 4.18 -15.70
N SER A 95 23.66 3.68 -16.57
CA SER A 95 24.09 4.43 -17.76
C SER A 95 22.94 4.59 -18.75
N TYR A 96 22.09 3.57 -18.89
CA TYR A 96 20.87 3.65 -19.68
C TYR A 96 19.85 4.62 -19.10
N PHE A 97 19.63 4.67 -17.78
CA PHE A 97 18.78 5.68 -17.16
C PHE A 97 19.31 7.10 -17.40
N HIS A 98 20.61 7.33 -17.32
CA HIS A 98 21.21 8.62 -17.66
C HIS A 98 20.99 8.98 -19.13
N PHE A 99 21.12 8.00 -20.03
CA PHE A 99 20.78 8.18 -21.45
C PHE A 99 19.31 8.53 -21.66
N VAL A 100 18.37 7.78 -21.07
CA VAL A 100 16.94 8.06 -21.13
C VAL A 100 16.62 9.46 -20.62
N GLY A 101 17.21 9.86 -19.48
CA GLY A 101 17.05 11.22 -18.95
C GLY A 101 17.53 12.31 -19.91
N ARG A 102 18.64 12.08 -20.64
CA ARG A 102 19.10 12.99 -21.70
C ARG A 102 18.10 13.08 -22.85
N ILE A 103 17.53 11.95 -23.28
CA ILE A 103 16.52 11.93 -24.35
C ILE A 103 15.23 12.64 -23.90
N MET A 104 14.77 12.39 -22.67
CA MET A 104 13.63 13.10 -22.09
C MET A 104 13.84 14.61 -22.06
N GLY A 105 15.01 15.06 -21.59
CA GLY A 105 15.35 16.48 -21.60
C GLY A 105 15.40 17.07 -23.02
N MET A 106 15.93 16.32 -23.99
CA MET A 106 15.92 16.74 -25.39
C MET A 106 14.51 16.84 -25.96
N ALA A 107 13.65 15.86 -25.70
CA ALA A 107 12.27 15.85 -26.19
C ALA A 107 11.50 17.06 -25.65
N VAL A 108 11.62 17.35 -24.34
CA VAL A 108 11.00 18.54 -23.73
C VAL A 108 11.55 19.82 -24.35
N PHE A 109 12.87 19.94 -24.52
CA PHE A 109 13.49 21.16 -25.06
C PHE A 109 13.10 21.44 -26.52
N HIS A 110 13.05 20.41 -27.36
CA HIS A 110 12.70 20.53 -28.78
C HIS A 110 11.19 20.48 -29.05
N GLY A 111 10.35 20.33 -28.01
CA GLY A 111 8.89 20.32 -28.12
C GLY A 111 8.33 19.04 -28.76
N HIS A 112 8.94 17.90 -28.44
CA HIS A 112 8.50 16.57 -28.88
C HIS A 112 7.88 15.79 -27.73
N TYR A 113 6.81 15.06 -28.05
CA TYR A 113 6.18 14.13 -27.13
C TYR A 113 6.95 12.81 -27.13
N ILE A 114 7.14 12.24 -25.94
CA ILE A 114 7.65 10.88 -25.77
C ILE A 114 6.44 9.98 -25.65
N ASP A 115 6.43 8.91 -26.43
CA ASP A 115 5.39 7.89 -26.31
C ASP A 115 5.62 7.06 -25.05
N GLY A 116 4.55 6.73 -24.34
CA GLY A 116 4.58 6.08 -23.01
C GLY A 116 4.14 6.99 -21.87
N GLY A 117 3.10 6.56 -21.15
CA GLY A 117 2.64 7.22 -19.92
C GLY A 117 3.46 6.76 -18.73
N PHE A 118 4.19 7.67 -18.07
CA PHE A 118 4.79 7.37 -16.76
C PHE A 118 3.79 7.57 -15.62
N THR A 119 4.02 6.92 -14.49
CA THR A 119 3.21 7.14 -13.28
C THR A 119 3.36 8.57 -12.74
N LEU A 120 2.35 9.05 -12.02
CA LEU A 120 2.38 10.39 -11.40
C LEU A 120 3.58 10.59 -10.45
N PRO A 121 3.98 9.62 -9.60
CA PRO A 121 5.20 9.72 -8.79
C PRO A 121 6.46 9.98 -9.62
N PHE A 122 6.58 9.35 -10.80
CA PHE A 122 7.73 9.54 -11.68
C PHE A 122 7.85 11.00 -12.16
N TYR A 123 6.73 11.60 -12.60
CA TYR A 123 6.71 13.02 -12.97
C TYR A 123 6.99 13.95 -11.77
N LYS A 124 6.46 13.63 -10.59
CA LYS A 124 6.76 14.40 -9.36
C LYS A 124 8.26 14.36 -9.04
N GLN A 125 8.90 13.21 -9.19
CA GLN A 125 10.35 13.05 -8.98
C GLN A 125 11.16 13.90 -9.97
N LEU A 126 10.78 13.91 -11.26
CA LEU A 126 11.43 14.76 -12.27
C LEU A 126 11.30 16.26 -11.95
N LEU A 127 10.17 16.67 -11.37
CA LEU A 127 9.90 18.06 -10.99
C LEU A 127 10.46 18.43 -9.60
N GLY A 128 11.07 17.50 -8.88
CA GLY A 128 11.52 17.72 -7.49
C GLY A 128 10.37 17.96 -6.51
N LYS A 129 9.16 17.51 -6.84
CA LYS A 129 8.00 17.57 -5.95
C LYS A 129 7.99 16.39 -4.99
N PRO A 130 7.52 16.57 -3.74
CA PRO A 130 7.39 15.46 -2.81
C PRO A 130 6.35 14.46 -3.30
N ILE A 131 6.66 13.17 -3.16
CA ILE A 131 5.72 12.07 -3.36
C ILE A 131 4.88 11.95 -2.09
N THR A 132 3.56 11.94 -2.24
CA THR A 132 2.59 11.82 -1.15
C THR A 132 1.99 10.42 -1.09
N LEU A 133 1.40 10.04 0.06
CA LEU A 133 0.79 8.72 0.23
C LEU A 133 -0.29 8.46 -0.84
N ASP A 134 -1.13 9.45 -1.12
CA ASP A 134 -2.18 9.38 -2.14
C ASP A 134 -1.63 9.06 -3.55
N ASP A 135 -0.38 9.42 -3.85
CA ASP A 135 0.20 9.11 -5.16
C ASP A 135 0.43 7.60 -5.33
N MET A 136 0.59 6.87 -4.22
CA MET A 136 0.83 5.44 -4.24
C MET A 136 -0.43 4.64 -4.53
N GLU A 137 -1.63 5.21 -4.30
CA GLU A 137 -2.90 4.54 -4.59
C GLU A 137 -2.97 4.09 -6.06
N SER A 138 -2.49 4.93 -6.98
CA SER A 138 -2.45 4.61 -8.42
C SER A 138 -1.34 3.64 -8.86
N VAL A 139 -0.35 3.39 -8.01
CA VAL A 139 0.84 2.60 -8.36
C VAL A 139 0.83 1.22 -7.70
N ASP A 140 0.52 1.19 -6.40
CA ASP A 140 0.37 -0.02 -5.62
C ASP A 140 -0.71 0.23 -4.55
N PRO A 141 -2.00 0.02 -4.88
CA PRO A 141 -3.09 0.26 -3.94
C PRO A 141 -3.03 -0.65 -2.72
N ASP A 142 -2.50 -1.87 -2.85
CA ASP A 142 -2.32 -2.78 -1.70
C ASP A 142 -1.30 -2.21 -0.70
N LEU A 143 -0.17 -1.71 -1.20
CA LEU A 143 0.84 -1.05 -0.38
C LEU A 143 0.30 0.28 0.19
N HIS A 144 -0.40 1.07 -0.61
CA HIS A 144 -1.07 2.28 -0.17
C HIS A 144 -2.02 1.98 1.00
N ASN A 145 -2.92 1.02 0.83
CA ASN A 145 -3.86 0.58 1.86
C ASN A 145 -3.13 0.11 3.11
N SER A 146 -2.04 -0.64 2.94
CA SER A 146 -1.21 -1.11 4.05
C SER A 146 -0.53 0.04 4.80
N LEU A 147 -0.04 1.07 4.12
CA LEU A 147 0.62 2.22 4.73
C LEU A 147 -0.36 3.22 5.33
N VAL A 148 -1.51 3.44 4.68
CA VAL A 148 -2.67 4.13 5.27
C VAL A 148 -3.07 3.40 6.56
N TRP A 149 -3.08 2.06 6.55
CA TRP A 149 -3.31 1.25 7.74
C TRP A 149 -2.22 1.44 8.81
N ILE A 150 -0.93 1.51 8.48
CA ILE A 150 0.10 1.79 9.49
C ILE A 150 -0.05 3.21 10.05
N LEU A 151 -0.26 4.19 9.17
CA LEU A 151 -0.22 5.62 9.49
C LEU A 151 -1.48 6.09 10.24
N HIS A 152 -2.63 5.48 9.96
CA HIS A 152 -3.90 5.80 10.62
C HIS A 152 -4.43 4.68 11.52
N GLY A 153 -4.00 3.43 11.34
CA GLY A 153 -4.54 2.25 12.03
C GLY A 153 -4.11 2.08 13.47
N SER A 154 -3.07 2.77 13.96
CA SER A 154 -2.86 2.89 15.42
C SER A 154 -3.97 3.71 16.10
N ARG A 155 -4.66 4.58 15.36
CA ARG A 155 -5.76 5.43 15.90
C ARG A 155 -7.14 5.03 15.39
N LYS A 156 -7.23 4.28 14.28
CA LYS A 156 -8.47 3.91 13.57
C LYS A 156 -8.46 2.45 13.05
N GLY A 157 -7.78 1.54 13.75
CA GLY A 157 -7.58 0.13 13.36
C GLY A 157 -8.84 -0.76 13.31
N LEU A 158 -10.01 -0.16 13.11
CA LEU A 158 -11.31 -0.80 13.31
C LEU A 158 -12.23 -0.67 12.10
N ILE A 159 -11.96 0.24 11.17
CA ILE A 159 -12.96 0.64 10.16
C ILE A 159 -12.78 -0.09 8.81
N VAL A 160 -11.62 -0.65 8.47
CA VAL A 160 -11.38 -1.15 7.09
C VAL A 160 -10.76 -2.56 7.02
N CYS A 161 -11.17 -3.45 7.91
CA CYS A 161 -11.27 -4.86 7.54
C CYS A 161 -12.75 -5.14 7.66
N GLY A 162 -13.46 -5.13 6.51
CA GLY A 162 -14.91 -5.14 6.44
C GLY A 162 -15.52 -5.76 7.68
N LEU A 163 -16.09 -4.90 8.55
CA LEU A 163 -16.82 -5.36 9.73
C LEU A 163 -17.98 -6.17 9.18
N GLY A 164 -17.76 -7.46 8.97
CA GLY A 164 -18.84 -8.42 8.92
C GLY A 164 -19.58 -8.20 10.21
N LYS A 165 -20.81 -7.67 10.11
CA LYS A 165 -21.68 -7.36 11.24
C LYS A 165 -21.54 -8.47 12.27
N ILE A 166 -21.03 -8.15 13.45
CA ILE A 166 -20.80 -9.18 14.46
C ILE A 166 -22.18 -9.70 14.87
N ASP A 167 -22.46 -10.96 14.54
CA ASP A 167 -23.71 -11.59 14.93
C ASP A 167 -23.68 -11.89 16.44
N ILE A 168 -24.35 -11.03 17.21
CA ILE A 168 -24.45 -11.15 18.66
C ILE A 168 -25.14 -12.46 19.06
N ASN A 169 -26.07 -12.97 18.26
CA ASN A 169 -26.76 -14.22 18.56
C ASN A 169 -25.82 -15.42 18.37
N ASP A 170 -25.01 -15.42 17.31
CA ASP A 170 -23.95 -16.42 17.12
C ASP A 170 -22.92 -16.34 18.26
N TRP A 171 -22.54 -15.12 18.68
CA TRP A 171 -21.61 -14.95 19.80
C TRP A 171 -22.19 -15.50 21.11
N LYS A 172 -23.44 -15.14 21.45
CA LYS A 172 -24.14 -15.62 22.64
C LYS A 172 -24.26 -17.14 22.68
N SER A 173 -24.71 -17.74 21.59
CA SER A 173 -24.94 -19.19 21.49
C SER A 173 -23.64 -20.02 21.59
N ASN A 174 -22.50 -19.43 21.21
CA ASN A 174 -21.19 -20.06 21.26
C ASN A 174 -20.32 -19.57 22.44
N THR A 175 -20.94 -19.00 23.47
CA THR A 175 -20.25 -18.55 24.69
C THR A 175 -20.35 -19.58 25.80
N ARG A 176 -19.20 -19.95 26.37
CA ARG A 176 -19.11 -20.77 27.58
C ARG A 176 -19.20 -19.90 28.84
N LEU A 177 -19.91 -20.38 29.85
CA LEU A 177 -20.02 -19.73 31.16
C LEU A 177 -19.23 -20.52 32.21
N LYS A 178 -18.51 -19.83 33.09
CA LYS A 178 -17.74 -20.42 34.18
C LYS A 178 -18.00 -19.66 35.49
N HIS A 179 -18.39 -20.38 36.54
CA HIS A 179 -18.82 -19.82 37.83
C HIS A 179 -19.96 -18.79 37.72
N CYS A 180 -20.73 -18.85 36.64
CA CYS A 180 -21.93 -18.08 36.41
C CYS A 180 -22.91 -18.90 35.57
N THR A 181 -24.17 -18.48 35.54
CA THR A 181 -25.26 -19.09 34.77
C THR A 181 -25.87 -18.06 33.84
N PRO A 182 -26.64 -18.47 32.81
CA PRO A 182 -27.37 -17.53 31.95
C PRO A 182 -28.28 -16.57 32.74
N ASP A 183 -28.74 -17.00 33.92
CA ASP A 183 -29.58 -16.19 34.80
C ASP A 183 -28.84 -15.17 35.66
N SER A 184 -27.53 -15.29 35.76
CA SER A 184 -26.70 -14.40 36.56
C SER A 184 -26.79 -12.96 36.03
N ASN A 185 -26.95 -12.00 36.95
CA ASN A 185 -27.04 -10.58 36.59
C ASN A 185 -25.86 -10.12 35.74
N ILE A 186 -24.64 -10.58 36.06
CA ILE A 186 -23.43 -10.25 35.30
C ILE A 186 -23.55 -10.68 33.83
N VAL A 187 -24.08 -11.88 33.56
CA VAL A 187 -24.21 -12.38 32.19
C VAL A 187 -25.28 -11.59 31.44
N LYS A 188 -26.42 -11.32 32.08
CA LYS A 188 -27.50 -10.49 31.51
C LYS A 188 -27.01 -9.07 31.20
N TRP A 189 -26.28 -8.46 32.13
CA TRP A 189 -25.73 -7.11 32.02
C TRP A 189 -24.61 -7.01 30.99
N PHE A 190 -23.69 -7.99 30.94
CA PHE A 190 -22.66 -8.07 29.91
C PHE A 190 -23.28 -8.04 28.51
N TRP A 191 -24.25 -8.92 28.26
CA TRP A 191 -24.88 -8.98 26.94
C TRP A 191 -25.74 -7.76 26.63
N ARG A 192 -26.41 -7.17 27.62
CA ARG A 192 -27.10 -5.88 27.47
C ARG A 192 -26.13 -4.77 27.04
N ALA A 193 -24.93 -4.74 27.63
CA ALA A 193 -23.90 -3.78 27.25
C ALA A 193 -23.43 -4.03 25.79
N VAL A 194 -23.12 -5.27 25.43
CA VAL A 194 -22.69 -5.65 24.06
C VAL A 194 -23.74 -5.32 22.99
N GLU A 195 -25.02 -5.50 23.30
CA GLU A 195 -26.12 -5.12 22.41
C GLU A 195 -26.19 -3.61 22.20
N SER A 196 -25.89 -2.82 23.23
CA SER A 196 -25.86 -1.36 23.16
C SER A 196 -24.62 -0.79 22.46
N PHE A 197 -23.57 -1.59 22.30
CA PHE A 197 -22.33 -1.19 21.62
C PHE A 197 -22.54 -1.05 20.11
N ASP A 198 -21.84 -0.10 19.51
CA ASP A 198 -21.66 -0.04 18.06
C ASP A 198 -20.69 -1.15 17.59
N GLU A 199 -20.60 -1.34 16.27
CA GLU A 199 -19.72 -2.37 15.69
C GLU A 199 -18.26 -2.18 16.10
N GLU A 200 -17.85 -0.92 16.28
CA GLU A 200 -16.54 -0.53 16.78
C GLU A 200 -16.28 -1.10 18.19
N ARG A 201 -17.11 -0.75 19.16
CA ARG A 201 -16.94 -1.26 20.54
C ARG A 201 -17.07 -2.78 20.63
N ARG A 202 -17.89 -3.41 19.79
CA ARG A 202 -17.98 -4.88 19.70
C ARG A 202 -16.68 -5.51 19.21
N ALA A 203 -16.09 -4.95 18.14
CA ALA A 203 -14.81 -5.42 17.61
C ALA A 203 -13.65 -5.20 18.61
N ARG A 204 -13.65 -4.08 19.34
CA ARG A 204 -12.69 -3.83 20.43
C ARG A 204 -12.83 -4.82 21.57
N LEU A 205 -14.06 -5.11 22.00
CA LEU A 205 -14.29 -6.13 23.02
C LEU A 205 -13.82 -7.50 22.56
N LEU A 206 -14.07 -7.86 21.29
CA LEU A 206 -13.59 -9.13 20.74
C LEU A 206 -12.06 -9.18 20.74
N GLN A 207 -11.40 -8.10 20.34
CA GLN A 207 -9.94 -7.99 20.36
C GLN A 207 -9.37 -8.03 21.78
N PHE A 208 -10.01 -7.35 22.72
CA PHE A 208 -9.64 -7.39 24.14
C PHE A 208 -9.60 -8.83 24.67
N VAL A 209 -10.62 -9.63 24.34
CA VAL A 209 -10.76 -10.99 24.90
C VAL A 209 -10.04 -12.07 24.10
N THR A 210 -9.89 -11.91 22.79
CA THR A 210 -9.37 -12.96 21.88
C THR A 210 -8.05 -12.60 21.22
N GLY A 211 -7.61 -11.34 21.30
CA GLY A 211 -6.47 -10.81 20.55
C GLY A 211 -6.77 -10.52 19.07
N SER A 212 -7.98 -10.84 18.58
CA SER A 212 -8.42 -10.61 17.21
C SER A 212 -9.68 -9.75 17.19
N SER A 213 -9.76 -8.76 16.31
CA SER A 213 -11.00 -8.02 16.04
C SER A 213 -11.92 -8.73 15.03
N ARG A 214 -11.52 -9.92 14.53
CA ARG A 214 -12.22 -10.68 13.49
C ARG A 214 -12.87 -11.95 14.03
N VAL A 215 -14.09 -12.21 13.58
CA VAL A 215 -14.79 -13.48 13.75
C VAL A 215 -14.32 -14.47 12.66
N PRO A 216 -14.04 -15.75 12.98
CA PRO A 216 -13.73 -16.76 11.97
C PRO A 216 -14.84 -16.90 10.93
N LEU A 217 -14.49 -17.32 9.70
CA LEU A 217 -15.47 -17.53 8.62
C LEU A 217 -16.58 -18.52 9.01
N GLN A 218 -16.27 -19.51 9.86
CA GLN A 218 -17.27 -20.47 10.35
C GLN A 218 -18.01 -20.00 11.62
N GLY A 219 -17.91 -18.72 12.01
CA GLY A 219 -18.57 -18.14 13.18
C GLY A 219 -17.84 -18.36 14.50
N PHE A 220 -18.48 -17.96 15.61
CA PHE A 220 -17.91 -18.00 16.96
C PHE A 220 -17.60 -19.42 17.46
N LYS A 221 -18.28 -20.44 16.91
CA LYS A 221 -17.98 -21.85 17.20
C LYS A 221 -16.56 -22.28 16.81
N ALA A 222 -15.94 -21.58 15.85
CA ALA A 222 -14.64 -21.91 15.30
C ALA A 222 -13.48 -21.08 15.88
N LEU A 223 -13.74 -20.33 16.97
CA LEU A 223 -12.70 -19.58 17.67
C LEU A 223 -11.54 -20.50 18.07
N GLN A 224 -10.33 -19.99 17.89
CA GLN A 224 -9.08 -20.67 18.25
C GLN A 224 -8.45 -20.00 19.46
N GLY A 225 -7.95 -20.80 20.40
CA GLY A 225 -7.04 -20.35 21.45
C GLY A 225 -5.63 -20.86 21.18
N ALA A 226 -4.70 -20.60 22.11
CA ALA A 226 -3.30 -20.99 21.94
C ALA A 226 -3.06 -22.51 21.82
N ALA A 227 -3.99 -23.33 22.33
CA ALA A 227 -3.91 -24.79 22.34
C ALA A 227 -4.96 -25.46 21.42
N GLY A 228 -5.49 -24.72 20.42
CA GLY A 228 -6.49 -25.21 19.47
C GLY A 228 -7.89 -24.65 19.71
N PRO A 229 -8.95 -25.32 19.20
CA PRO A 229 -10.32 -24.79 19.22
C PRO A 229 -10.79 -24.44 20.62
N ARG A 230 -11.24 -23.19 20.81
CA ARG A 230 -11.63 -22.67 22.12
C ARG A 230 -12.66 -21.55 22.01
N LEU A 231 -13.83 -21.81 22.58
CA LEU A 231 -14.94 -20.87 22.63
C LEU A 231 -14.64 -19.64 23.50
N PHE A 232 -15.34 -18.56 23.19
CA PHE A 232 -15.42 -17.38 24.06
C PHE A 232 -15.96 -17.79 25.43
N THR A 233 -15.33 -17.32 26.51
CA THR A 233 -15.68 -17.72 27.88
C THR A 233 -15.88 -16.51 28.78
N ILE A 234 -17.05 -16.41 29.41
CA ILE A 234 -17.30 -15.46 30.51
C ILE A 234 -17.08 -16.20 31.82
N HIS A 235 -16.22 -15.65 32.67
CA HIS A 235 -15.86 -16.24 33.95
C HIS A 235 -16.10 -15.21 35.06
N GLN A 236 -17.08 -15.48 35.92
CA GLN A 236 -17.25 -14.67 37.12
C GLN A 236 -16.18 -15.08 38.14
N ILE A 237 -15.39 -14.11 38.59
CA ILE A 237 -14.33 -14.33 39.58
C ILE A 237 -14.71 -13.72 40.91
N ASP A 238 -14.22 -14.31 42.00
CA ASP A 238 -14.29 -13.69 43.31
C ASP A 238 -13.14 -12.69 43.44
N ALA A 239 -13.46 -11.40 43.26
CA ALA A 239 -12.50 -10.31 43.28
C ALA A 239 -13.18 -9.02 43.72
N ASN A 240 -12.39 -8.04 44.18
CA ASN A 240 -12.89 -6.71 44.51
C ASN A 240 -13.57 -6.07 43.29
N THR A 241 -14.78 -5.51 43.49
CA THR A 241 -15.61 -4.90 42.45
C THR A 241 -15.07 -3.55 41.96
N ASP A 242 -14.00 -3.03 42.56
CA ASP A 242 -13.30 -1.85 42.02
C ASP A 242 -12.28 -2.20 40.93
N ASN A 243 -11.91 -3.48 40.80
CA ASN A 243 -11.03 -3.96 39.74
C ASN A 243 -11.71 -3.89 38.37
N LEU A 244 -10.94 -3.69 37.31
CA LEU A 244 -11.40 -3.82 35.93
C LEU A 244 -11.57 -5.30 35.53
N PRO A 245 -12.44 -5.63 34.56
CA PRO A 245 -12.46 -6.95 33.94
C PRO A 245 -11.10 -7.24 33.32
N LYS A 246 -10.67 -8.51 33.35
CA LYS A 246 -9.38 -8.94 32.80
C LYS A 246 -9.58 -9.97 31.71
N ALA A 247 -8.87 -9.81 30.61
CA ALA A 247 -8.89 -10.77 29.52
C ALA A 247 -7.67 -11.70 29.54
N HIS A 248 -7.89 -12.93 29.09
CA HIS A 248 -6.84 -13.92 28.83
C HIS A 248 -6.98 -14.40 27.39
N THR A 249 -6.29 -13.70 26.48
CA THR A 249 -6.41 -13.89 25.02
C THR A 249 -6.08 -15.30 24.57
N CYS A 250 -5.06 -15.94 25.15
CA CYS A 250 -4.72 -17.35 24.86
C CYS A 250 -5.89 -18.33 25.11
N PHE A 251 -6.87 -17.94 25.93
CA PHE A 251 -7.98 -18.77 26.37
C PHE A 251 -9.34 -18.26 25.91
N ASN A 252 -9.40 -17.17 25.15
CA ASN A 252 -10.63 -16.46 24.77
C ASN A 252 -11.54 -16.21 25.99
N ARG A 253 -10.96 -15.80 27.12
CA ARG A 253 -11.66 -15.71 28.42
C ARG A 253 -11.64 -14.29 28.97
N ILE A 254 -12.80 -13.82 29.41
CA ILE A 254 -12.93 -12.60 30.21
C ILE A 254 -13.31 -12.96 31.65
N ASP A 255 -12.52 -12.47 32.59
CA ASP A 255 -12.76 -12.58 34.02
C ASP A 255 -13.46 -11.29 34.50
N ILE A 256 -14.68 -11.44 35.03
CA ILE A 256 -15.55 -10.33 35.43
C ILE A 256 -15.76 -10.39 36.96
N PRO A 257 -15.37 -9.33 37.71
CA PRO A 257 -15.72 -9.18 39.12
C PRO A 257 -17.24 -9.14 39.36
N PRO A 258 -17.71 -9.44 40.59
CA PRO A 258 -19.12 -9.49 40.91
C PRO A 258 -19.73 -8.10 41.12
N TYR A 259 -19.75 -7.27 40.07
CA TYR A 259 -20.31 -5.92 40.14
C TYR A 259 -21.75 -5.91 40.64
N GLU A 260 -22.09 -4.89 41.43
CA GLU A 260 -23.35 -4.78 42.14
C GLU A 260 -24.46 -4.14 41.28
N LEU A 261 -24.05 -3.34 40.29
CA LEU A 261 -24.94 -2.53 39.43
C LEU A 261 -24.53 -2.64 37.97
N TYR A 262 -25.54 -2.51 37.09
CA TYR A 262 -25.33 -2.49 35.64
C TYR A 262 -24.38 -1.35 35.20
N ASP A 263 -24.57 -0.14 35.73
CA ASP A 263 -23.76 1.02 35.35
C ASP A 263 -22.28 0.82 35.70
N LYS A 264 -22.00 0.24 36.89
CA LYS A 264 -20.63 -0.10 37.30
C LYS A 264 -20.00 -1.13 36.34
N LEU A 265 -20.75 -2.16 35.93
CA LEU A 265 -20.27 -3.13 34.96
C LEU A 265 -20.01 -2.47 33.60
N TYR A 266 -20.94 -1.64 33.13
CA TYR A 266 -20.84 -0.95 31.83
C TYR A 266 -19.61 -0.06 31.77
N ASP A 267 -19.43 0.82 32.76
CA ASP A 267 -18.31 1.75 32.82
C ASP A 267 -16.98 0.99 32.92
N LYS A 268 -16.87 0.00 33.82
CA LYS A 268 -15.64 -0.79 33.99
C LYS A 268 -15.31 -1.62 32.76
N LEU A 269 -16.31 -2.16 32.07
CA LEU A 269 -16.12 -2.89 30.81
C LEU A 269 -15.63 -1.95 29.70
N LEU A 270 -16.25 -0.77 29.58
CA LEU A 270 -15.88 0.24 28.60
C LEU A 270 -14.45 0.75 28.85
N THR A 271 -14.12 1.07 30.10
CA THR A 271 -12.76 1.47 30.50
C THR A 271 -11.75 0.39 30.12
N ALA A 272 -12.01 -0.88 30.42
CA ALA A 272 -11.07 -1.96 30.11
C ALA A 272 -10.81 -2.14 28.60
N ILE A 273 -11.84 -2.03 27.76
CA ILE A 273 -11.66 -2.15 26.30
C ILE A 273 -10.99 -0.92 25.68
N GLU A 274 -11.11 0.26 26.29
CA GLU A 274 -10.49 1.51 25.83
C GLU A 274 -9.03 1.66 26.32
N GLU A 275 -8.74 1.28 27.56
CA GLU A 275 -7.39 1.35 28.15
C GLU A 275 -6.40 0.36 27.52
N THR A 276 -6.88 -0.74 26.93
CA THR A 276 -6.01 -1.73 26.26
C THR A 276 -5.33 -1.16 24.99
N CYS A 277 -5.75 0.01 24.51
CA CYS A 277 -5.05 0.77 23.48
C CYS A 277 -3.90 1.66 24.01
N GLY A 278 -3.71 1.74 25.34
CA GLY A 278 -2.85 2.72 26.00
C GLY A 278 -1.42 2.30 26.33
N PHE A 279 -0.97 1.07 26.01
CA PHE A 279 0.43 0.67 26.22
C PHE A 279 1.36 1.22 25.13
N ALA A 280 1.46 2.54 25.08
CA ALA A 280 2.54 3.31 24.46
C ALA A 280 2.75 4.64 25.20
N VAL A 281 2.62 4.65 26.53
CA VAL A 281 3.11 5.73 27.40
C VAL A 281 3.66 5.11 28.69
N GLU A 282 4.88 4.59 28.60
CA GLU A 282 6.05 4.96 29.42
C GLU A 282 7.31 4.33 28.80
#